data_AF-A0A7D6IVZ5-F1
#
_entry.id   AF-A0A7D6IVZ5-F1
#
_cell.length_a   1.000
_cell.length_b   1.000
_cell.length_c   1.000
_cell.angle_alpha   90.00
_cell.angle_beta   90.00
_cell.angle_gamma   90.00
#
_symmetry.space_group_name_H-M   'P 1'
#
loop_
_entity.id
_entity.type
_entity.pdbx_description
1 polymer ?
#
loop_
_entity_poly.entity_id
_entity_poly.type
_entity_poly.pdbx_seq_one_letter_code
_entity_poly.pdbx_strand_id
1 'polypeptide(L)'
;MSTNNRFFAVITTAVLIVTGITFAPTANAAGKGWRYWGYYQAAPGATTWTAAMTGPTVDVADGAVEGWSFVFSSDDVPSIAPAIKPDFATICGKVKADNDTKRVALVIDFGSSAYAPKGEKVQKSFTTCVRTAKTSQGIDVLGMAVKIRAAKSGLICGINGYPKKECGVEIPTPTALKK
;
A
#
# COMPACT_ATOMS: atom_id res chain seq x y z
N MET A 1 64.02 8.57 28.06
CA MET A 1 64.32 9.62 27.04
C MET A 1 65.50 9.12 26.22
N SER A 2 65.42 9.24 24.88
CA SER A 2 66.43 8.86 23.86
C SER A 2 66.35 7.41 23.32
N THR A 3 65.58 7.12 22.26
CA THR A 3 65.81 7.19 20.77
C THR A 3 66.35 5.90 20.09
N ASN A 4 65.50 5.37 19.19
CA ASN A 4 65.76 4.84 17.84
C ASN A 4 66.66 3.61 17.59
N ASN A 5 66.00 2.45 17.48
CA ASN A 5 65.76 1.69 16.24
C ASN A 5 66.90 1.50 15.21
N ARG A 6 67.30 0.23 14.98
CA ARG A 6 67.82 -0.23 13.68
C ARG A 6 67.31 -1.65 13.35
N PHE A 7 66.40 -1.66 12.38
CA PHE A 7 65.93 -2.81 11.62
C PHE A 7 67.07 -3.58 10.94
N PHE A 8 66.94 -4.90 10.84
CA PHE A 8 67.01 -5.65 9.57
C PHE A 8 66.46 -7.07 9.82
N ALA A 9 65.19 -7.27 9.49
CA ALA A 9 64.63 -8.60 9.29
C ALA A 9 63.95 -8.59 7.91
N VAL A 10 64.63 -9.18 6.93
CA VAL A 10 64.06 -9.49 5.62
C VAL A 10 64.05 -11.01 5.53
N ILE A 11 62.86 -11.61 5.69
CA ILE A 11 62.55 -12.93 5.10
C ILE A 11 61.13 -12.87 4.56
N THR A 12 61.07 -12.88 3.23
CA THR A 12 59.93 -13.09 2.34
C THR A 12 59.19 -14.40 2.61
N THR A 13 57.86 -14.40 2.73
CA THR A 13 57.04 -15.59 2.44
C THR A 13 55.58 -15.25 2.04
N ALA A 14 55.27 -15.61 0.80
CA ALA A 14 54.01 -16.10 0.22
C ALA A 14 52.66 -15.36 0.40
N VAL A 15 52.13 -15.03 -0.78
CA VAL A 15 50.77 -14.61 -1.12
C VAL A 15 49.73 -15.71 -0.82
N LEU A 16 48.58 -15.31 -0.28
CA LEU A 16 47.28 -15.97 -0.48
C LEU A 16 46.18 -14.91 -0.42
N ILE A 17 45.91 -14.29 -1.58
CA ILE A 17 44.70 -13.48 -1.78
C ILE A 17 43.57 -14.48 -2.02
N VAL A 18 42.82 -14.82 -0.98
CA VAL A 18 41.54 -15.51 -1.14
C VAL A 18 40.53 -14.45 -1.58
N THR A 19 40.31 -14.35 -2.88
CA THR A 19 39.15 -13.65 -3.44
C THR A 19 37.89 -14.39 -2.98
N GLY A 20 37.25 -13.88 -1.93
CA GLY A 20 35.92 -14.31 -1.53
C GLY A 20 34.94 -13.95 -2.64
N ILE A 21 34.62 -14.90 -3.51
CA ILE A 21 33.41 -14.83 -4.32
C ILE A 21 32.27 -15.09 -3.35
N THR A 22 31.79 -14.03 -2.70
CA THR A 22 30.49 -14.05 -2.07
C THR A 22 29.48 -14.18 -3.20
N PHE A 23 28.98 -15.40 -3.40
CA PHE A 23 27.70 -15.58 -4.07
C PHE A 23 26.68 -14.85 -3.21
N ALA A 24 26.41 -13.59 -3.55
CA ALA A 24 25.21 -12.93 -3.08
C ALA A 24 24.05 -13.85 -3.46
N PRO A 25 23.15 -14.23 -2.53
CA PRO A 25 21.95 -14.94 -2.93
C PRO A 25 21.27 -14.07 -3.99
N THR A 26 21.13 -14.60 -5.20
CA THR A 26 20.25 -13.99 -6.20
C THR A 26 18.92 -13.82 -5.50
N ALA A 27 18.49 -12.57 -5.28
CA ALA A 27 17.17 -12.28 -4.75
C ALA A 27 16.17 -12.90 -5.74
N ASN A 28 15.73 -14.12 -5.43
CA ASN A 28 14.65 -14.76 -6.16
C ASN A 28 13.44 -13.91 -5.80
N ALA A 29 13.08 -12.98 -6.69
CA ALA A 29 11.87 -12.19 -6.57
C ALA A 29 10.75 -13.12 -6.11
N ALA A 30 10.11 -12.81 -4.98
CA ALA A 30 9.12 -13.64 -4.32
C ALA A 30 8.27 -14.31 -5.39
N GLY A 31 8.32 -15.65 -5.48
CA GLY A 31 7.66 -16.37 -6.58
C GLY A 31 6.15 -16.10 -6.62
N LYS A 32 5.61 -15.62 -5.50
CA LYS A 32 4.21 -15.31 -5.26
C LYS A 32 4.04 -14.06 -4.40
N GLY A 33 2.82 -13.56 -4.37
CA GLY A 33 2.34 -12.53 -3.45
C GLY A 33 0.82 -12.50 -3.45
N TRP A 34 0.24 -11.53 -2.76
CA TRP A 34 -1.20 -11.43 -2.58
C TRP A 34 -1.79 -10.30 -3.39
N ARG A 35 -2.98 -10.56 -3.95
CA ARG A 35 -3.80 -9.57 -4.62
C ARG A 35 -5.05 -9.27 -3.80
N TYR A 36 -5.20 -8.02 -3.37
CA TYR A 36 -6.22 -7.62 -2.41
C TYR A 36 -6.53 -6.10 -2.45
N TRP A 37 -7.55 -5.68 -1.71
CA TRP A 37 -7.84 -4.27 -1.44
C TRP A 37 -7.05 -3.79 -0.22
N GLY A 38 -6.03 -2.96 -0.44
CA GLY A 38 -5.30 -2.25 0.60
C GLY A 38 -6.07 -1.00 1.07
N TYR A 39 -5.93 -0.68 2.36
CA TYR A 39 -6.60 0.43 3.02
C TYR A 39 -5.58 1.46 3.47
N TYR A 40 -5.85 2.73 3.18
CA TYR A 40 -4.95 3.85 3.37
C TYR A 40 -5.69 5.05 3.94
N GLN A 41 -5.02 5.83 4.77
CA GLN A 41 -5.61 6.98 5.44
C GLN A 41 -4.68 8.18 5.32
N ALA A 42 -5.29 9.36 5.29
CA ALA A 42 -4.62 10.63 5.45
C ALA A 42 -5.42 11.47 6.45
N ALA A 43 -4.74 11.91 7.50
CA ALA A 43 -5.32 12.81 8.50
C ALA A 43 -5.75 14.15 7.84
N PRO A 44 -6.64 14.93 8.49
CA PRO A 44 -7.03 16.24 7.97
C PRO A 44 -5.82 17.11 7.61
N GLY A 45 -5.78 17.61 6.37
CA GLY A 45 -4.69 18.44 5.85
C GLY A 45 -3.43 17.68 5.39
N ALA A 46 -3.35 16.37 5.59
CA ALA A 46 -2.24 15.57 5.08
C ALA A 46 -2.34 15.38 3.56
N THR A 47 -1.18 15.34 2.89
CA THR A 47 -1.06 15.20 1.42
C THR A 47 -0.37 13.90 1.01
N THR A 48 -0.07 13.02 1.97
CA THR A 48 0.59 11.73 1.79
C THR A 48 -0.27 10.63 2.40
N TRP A 49 -0.27 9.46 1.75
CA TRP A 49 -0.96 8.28 2.26
C TRP A 49 -0.18 7.59 3.36
N THR A 50 -0.89 7.12 4.37
CA THR A 50 -0.41 6.16 5.37
C THR A 50 -1.18 4.86 5.19
N ALA A 51 -0.48 3.72 5.08
CA ALA A 51 -1.15 2.42 5.09
C ALA A 51 -1.82 2.20 6.44
N ALA A 52 -3.08 1.77 6.45
CA ALA A 52 -3.79 1.51 7.68
C ALA A 52 -3.23 0.26 8.37
N MET A 53 -2.87 0.40 9.66
CA MET A 53 -2.40 -0.73 10.48
C MET A 53 -3.55 -1.54 11.08
N THR A 54 -4.77 -1.00 11.02
CA THR A 54 -6.01 -1.64 11.49
C THR A 54 -7.02 -1.70 10.36
N GLY A 55 -8.05 -2.53 10.53
CA GLY A 55 -9.19 -2.55 9.61
C GLY A 55 -9.99 -1.24 9.63
N PRO A 56 -10.95 -1.09 8.70
CA PRO A 56 -11.74 0.14 8.51
C PRO A 56 -12.82 0.36 9.58
N THR A 57 -12.83 -0.42 10.66
CA THR A 57 -13.79 -0.32 11.77
C THR A 57 -13.27 0.60 12.88
N VAL A 58 -12.54 1.64 12.50
CA VAL A 58 -11.99 2.67 13.39
C VAL A 58 -12.60 4.03 13.06
N ASP A 59 -12.59 4.93 14.03
CA ASP A 59 -13.08 6.29 13.82
C ASP A 59 -12.23 7.05 12.79
N VAL A 60 -12.89 7.98 12.08
CA VAL A 60 -12.30 8.81 11.03
C VAL A 60 -12.67 10.27 11.30
N ALA A 61 -11.71 11.19 11.23
CA ALA A 61 -11.98 12.61 11.50
C ALA A 61 -12.73 13.31 10.35
N ASP A 62 -13.49 14.38 10.67
CA ASP A 62 -13.90 15.35 9.63
C ASP A 62 -12.66 15.95 8.97
N GLY A 63 -12.68 16.06 7.65
CA GLY A 63 -11.52 16.55 6.89
C GLY A 63 -10.51 15.48 6.48
N ALA A 64 -10.67 14.23 6.95
CA ALA A 64 -9.77 13.15 6.58
C ALA A 64 -9.99 12.68 5.13
N VAL A 65 -9.00 11.97 4.59
CA VAL A 65 -9.11 11.25 3.33
C VAL A 65 -8.90 9.76 3.56
N GLU A 66 -9.85 8.97 3.08
CA GLU A 66 -9.85 7.52 3.14
C GLU A 66 -9.58 6.96 1.74
N GLY A 67 -8.67 5.99 1.64
CA GLY A 67 -8.15 5.47 0.39
C GLY A 67 -8.24 3.95 0.33
N TRP A 68 -8.74 3.44 -0.79
CA TRP A 68 -8.78 2.01 -1.10
C TRP A 68 -8.04 1.77 -2.39
N SER A 69 -7.05 0.88 -2.37
CA SER A 69 -6.25 0.54 -3.56
C SER A 69 -6.29 -0.96 -3.80
N PHE A 70 -6.68 -1.40 -4.99
CA PHE A 70 -6.53 -2.80 -5.36
C PHE A 70 -5.09 -3.03 -5.80
N VAL A 71 -4.38 -3.90 -5.09
CA VAL A 71 -2.92 -4.02 -5.18
C VAL A 71 -2.50 -5.47 -5.37
N PHE A 72 -1.25 -5.62 -5.82
CA PHE A 72 -0.44 -6.80 -5.56
C PHE A 72 0.68 -6.41 -4.59
N SER A 73 0.94 -7.24 -3.58
CA SER A 73 2.12 -7.10 -2.73
C SER A 73 2.74 -8.44 -2.35
N SER A 74 4.03 -8.43 -2.06
CA SER A 74 4.81 -9.55 -1.53
C SER A 74 5.91 -8.99 -0.63
N ASP A 75 6.79 -9.85 -0.12
CA ASP A 75 7.95 -9.41 0.67
C ASP A 75 8.88 -8.49 -0.14
N ASP A 76 8.96 -8.67 -1.46
CA ASP A 76 9.81 -7.87 -2.35
C ASP A 76 9.07 -6.73 -3.07
N VAL A 77 7.74 -6.74 -3.04
CA VAL A 77 6.89 -5.75 -3.73
C VAL A 77 5.95 -5.13 -2.69
N PRO A 78 6.23 -3.90 -2.20
CA PRO A 78 5.38 -3.28 -1.20
C PRO A 78 4.00 -2.95 -1.75
N SER A 79 3.00 -2.96 -0.88
CA SER A 79 1.65 -2.50 -1.21
C SER A 79 1.66 -1.04 -1.66
N ILE A 80 0.96 -0.74 -2.75
CA ILE A 80 1.00 0.59 -3.39
C ILE A 80 -0.24 1.40 -2.97
N ALA A 81 0.00 2.57 -2.38
CA ALA A 81 -1.05 3.51 -2.03
C ALA A 81 -1.80 4.00 -3.30
N PRO A 82 -3.04 4.53 -3.16
CA PRO A 82 -3.77 5.08 -4.29
C PRO A 82 -2.92 6.08 -5.10
N ALA A 83 -2.93 5.96 -6.42
CA ALA A 83 -2.22 6.86 -7.33
C ALA A 83 -2.80 8.29 -7.26
N ILE A 84 -4.10 8.41 -6.97
CA ILE A 84 -4.75 9.68 -6.67
C ILE A 84 -4.31 10.10 -5.25
N LYS A 85 -3.71 11.29 -5.13
CA LYS A 85 -3.24 11.84 -3.85
C LYS A 85 -4.41 12.14 -2.91
N PRO A 86 -4.21 12.08 -1.57
CA PRO A 86 -5.23 12.48 -0.63
C PRO A 86 -5.36 14.01 -0.62
N ASP A 87 -6.44 14.51 -1.18
CA ASP A 87 -6.71 15.96 -1.29
C ASP A 87 -8.15 16.27 -0.89
N PHE A 88 -8.37 16.48 0.41
CA PHE A 88 -9.68 16.82 0.96
C PHE A 88 -10.23 18.13 0.37
N ALA A 89 -9.37 19.15 0.19
CA ALA A 89 -9.79 20.45 -0.28
C ALA A 89 -10.39 20.37 -1.69
N THR A 90 -9.76 19.60 -2.57
CA THR A 90 -10.26 19.37 -3.93
C THR A 90 -11.52 18.48 -3.93
N ILE A 91 -11.54 17.40 -3.15
CA ILE A 91 -12.62 16.40 -3.20
C ILE A 91 -13.89 16.91 -2.49
N CYS A 92 -13.73 17.52 -1.32
CA CYS A 92 -14.82 17.90 -0.42
C CYS A 92 -15.01 19.42 -0.25
N GLY A 93 -14.20 20.29 -0.88
CA GLY A 93 -14.19 21.73 -0.61
C GLY A 93 -15.52 22.46 -0.86
N LYS A 94 -16.42 21.88 -1.66
CA LYS A 94 -17.77 22.43 -1.90
C LYS A 94 -18.80 21.97 -0.87
N VAL A 95 -18.48 20.98 -0.04
CA VAL A 95 -19.36 20.45 1.01
C VAL A 95 -19.12 21.24 2.29
N LYS A 96 -20.13 21.99 2.72
CA LYS A 96 -20.08 22.79 3.94
C LYS A 96 -19.91 21.90 5.17
N ALA A 97 -19.09 22.37 6.11
CA ALA A 97 -18.98 21.79 7.44
C ALA A 97 -20.34 21.86 8.16
N ASP A 98 -20.51 20.99 9.14
CA ASP A 98 -21.76 20.82 9.85
C ASP A 98 -21.53 20.26 11.24
N ASN A 99 -22.39 20.63 12.17
CA ASN A 99 -22.20 20.27 13.58
C ASN A 99 -22.68 18.85 13.91
N ASP A 100 -23.44 18.19 13.05
CA ASP A 100 -24.00 16.85 13.34
C ASP A 100 -23.36 15.76 12.47
N THR A 101 -22.65 16.17 11.43
CA THR A 101 -22.02 15.28 10.44
C THR A 101 -20.55 15.60 10.24
N LYS A 102 -19.83 14.64 9.66
CA LYS A 102 -18.45 14.82 9.20
C LYS A 102 -18.37 14.53 7.70
N ARG A 103 -17.38 15.13 7.07
CA ARG A 103 -17.03 14.97 5.66
C ARG A 103 -15.73 14.20 5.60
N VAL A 104 -15.74 13.14 4.82
CA VAL A 104 -14.57 12.32 4.55
C VAL A 104 -14.43 12.23 3.04
N ALA A 105 -13.27 12.63 2.53
CA ALA A 105 -12.96 12.42 1.13
C ALA A 105 -12.62 10.95 0.93
N LEU A 106 -13.21 10.31 -0.07
CA LEU A 106 -12.98 8.91 -0.39
C LEU A 106 -12.29 8.80 -1.74
N VAL A 107 -11.22 8.02 -1.79
CA VAL A 107 -10.47 7.68 -3.00
C VAL A 107 -10.56 6.18 -3.23
N ILE A 108 -11.07 5.77 -4.39
CA ILE A 108 -11.09 4.36 -4.80
C ILE A 108 -10.18 4.21 -6.02
N ASP A 109 -9.11 3.43 -5.85
CA ASP A 109 -8.16 3.09 -6.89
C ASP A 109 -8.23 1.61 -7.24
N PHE A 110 -8.66 1.30 -8.46
CA PHE A 110 -8.81 -0.08 -8.92
C PHE A 110 -7.49 -0.73 -9.36
N GLY A 111 -6.38 -0.01 -9.24
CA GLY A 111 -5.04 -0.51 -9.45
C GLY A 111 -4.69 -0.68 -10.93
N SER A 112 -3.80 -1.63 -11.20
CA SER A 112 -3.20 -1.83 -12.53
C SER A 112 -3.66 -3.10 -13.22
N SER A 113 -3.72 -3.05 -14.55
CA SER A 113 -3.95 -4.24 -15.38
C SER A 113 -2.84 -5.28 -15.24
N ALA A 114 -1.66 -4.90 -14.75
CA ALA A 114 -0.53 -5.79 -14.52
C ALA A 114 -0.87 -6.95 -13.57
N TYR A 115 -1.77 -6.73 -12.62
CA TYR A 115 -2.21 -7.73 -11.64
C TYR A 115 -3.73 -7.88 -11.60
N ALA A 116 -4.46 -7.45 -12.63
CA ALA A 116 -5.91 -7.67 -12.67
C ALA A 116 -6.25 -9.18 -12.72
N PRO A 117 -7.38 -9.62 -12.16
CA PRO A 117 -7.86 -10.99 -12.35
C PRO A 117 -8.02 -11.32 -13.83
N LYS A 118 -7.76 -12.58 -14.19
CA LYS A 118 -7.80 -13.02 -15.60
C LYS A 118 -9.21 -12.82 -16.17
N GLY A 119 -9.29 -12.11 -17.30
CA GLY A 119 -10.56 -11.83 -17.98
C GLY A 119 -11.39 -10.71 -17.34
N GLU A 120 -10.90 -10.06 -16.30
CA GLU A 120 -11.51 -8.86 -15.74
C GLU A 120 -10.82 -7.60 -16.26
N LYS A 121 -11.60 -6.54 -16.48
CA LYS A 121 -11.09 -5.22 -16.86
C LYS A 121 -11.03 -4.34 -15.62
N VAL A 122 -9.91 -3.65 -15.43
CA VAL A 122 -9.74 -2.65 -14.36
C VAL A 122 -10.79 -1.56 -14.53
N GLN A 123 -11.45 -1.20 -13.43
CA GLN A 123 -12.44 -0.12 -13.43
C GLN A 123 -11.77 1.25 -13.32
N LYS A 124 -12.51 2.31 -13.66
CA LYS A 124 -11.99 3.68 -13.53
C LYS A 124 -11.94 4.08 -12.06
N SER A 125 -10.74 4.40 -11.57
CA SER A 125 -10.53 5.00 -10.24
C SER A 125 -11.24 6.35 -10.13
N PHE A 126 -11.78 6.66 -8.94
CA PHE A 126 -12.58 7.85 -8.72
C PHE A 126 -12.43 8.38 -7.30
N THR A 127 -12.90 9.60 -7.09
CA THR A 127 -13.01 10.24 -5.78
C THR A 127 -14.44 10.70 -5.54
N THR A 128 -14.83 10.77 -4.28
CA THR A 128 -16.12 11.34 -3.87
C THR A 128 -16.04 11.90 -2.47
N CYS A 129 -16.90 12.87 -2.15
CA CYS A 129 -17.04 13.36 -0.80
C CYS A 129 -18.20 12.63 -0.10
N VAL A 130 -17.93 12.00 1.03
CA VAL A 130 -18.94 11.34 1.84
C VAL A 130 -19.24 12.21 3.05
N ARG A 131 -20.50 12.60 3.22
CA ARG A 131 -20.99 13.26 4.42
C ARG A 131 -21.78 12.25 5.25
N THR A 132 -21.34 12.02 6.47
CA THR A 132 -21.85 10.94 7.32
C THR A 132 -21.95 11.36 8.78
N ALA A 133 -22.58 10.54 9.62
CA ALA A 133 -22.68 10.79 11.05
C ALA A 133 -21.30 10.89 11.72
N LYS A 134 -21.20 11.67 12.80
CA LYS A 134 -19.94 11.81 13.56
C LYS A 134 -19.38 10.49 14.09
N THR A 135 -20.24 9.52 14.37
CA THR A 135 -19.87 8.18 14.86
C THR A 135 -19.47 7.19 13.77
N SER A 136 -19.60 7.56 12.49
CA SER A 136 -19.29 6.66 11.39
C SER A 136 -17.81 6.30 11.32
N GLN A 137 -17.53 5.06 10.98
CA GLN A 137 -16.19 4.53 10.82
C GLN A 137 -15.77 4.51 9.33
N GLY A 138 -14.51 4.18 9.05
CA GLY A 138 -14.00 4.08 7.68
C GLY A 138 -14.82 3.13 6.79
N ILE A 139 -15.36 2.05 7.36
CA ILE A 139 -16.20 1.09 6.65
C ILE A 139 -17.56 1.67 6.26
N ASP A 140 -18.14 2.53 7.10
CA ASP A 140 -19.40 3.21 6.80
C ASP A 140 -19.20 4.21 5.66
N VAL A 141 -18.07 4.95 5.69
CA VAL A 141 -17.69 5.87 4.61
C VAL A 141 -17.61 5.13 3.28
N LEU A 142 -16.95 3.97 3.24
CA LEU A 142 -16.91 3.14 2.04
C LEU A 142 -18.32 2.65 1.65
N GLY A 143 -19.08 2.11 2.61
CA GLY A 143 -20.39 1.50 2.37
C GLY A 143 -21.46 2.47 1.87
N MET A 144 -21.35 3.75 2.21
CA MET A 144 -22.23 4.79 1.68
C MET A 144 -21.94 5.15 0.21
N ALA A 145 -20.71 4.94 -0.26
CA ALA A 145 -20.29 5.34 -1.59
C ALA A 145 -20.32 4.22 -2.63
N VAL A 146 -20.14 2.96 -2.20
CA VAL A 146 -19.96 1.82 -3.11
C VAL A 146 -20.67 0.57 -2.63
N LYS A 147 -20.90 -0.37 -3.56
CA LYS A 147 -21.32 -1.74 -3.20
C LYS A 147 -20.09 -2.53 -2.75
N ILE A 148 -20.14 -3.04 -1.53
CA ILE A 148 -19.07 -3.83 -0.91
C ILE A 148 -19.41 -5.32 -0.94
N ARG A 149 -18.41 -6.15 -1.25
CA ARG A 149 -18.40 -7.58 -0.91
C ARG A 149 -17.28 -7.82 0.09
N ALA A 150 -17.61 -8.31 1.28
CA ALA A 150 -16.65 -8.63 2.33
C ALA A 150 -16.66 -10.12 2.66
N ALA A 151 -15.51 -10.65 3.09
CA ALA A 151 -15.41 -11.98 3.68
C ALA A 151 -15.90 -11.95 5.14
N LYS A 152 -16.17 -13.13 5.72
CA LYS A 152 -16.52 -13.27 7.14
C LYS A 152 -15.43 -12.72 8.09
N SER A 153 -14.19 -12.68 7.63
CA SER A 153 -13.05 -12.09 8.36
C SER A 153 -13.05 -10.56 8.41
N GLY A 154 -13.95 -9.89 7.68
CA GLY A 154 -13.94 -8.44 7.51
C GLY A 154 -13.06 -7.96 6.35
N LEU A 155 -12.34 -8.85 5.65
CA LEU A 155 -11.57 -8.48 4.47
C LEU A 155 -12.49 -8.01 3.35
N ILE A 156 -12.18 -6.84 2.77
CA ILE A 156 -12.89 -6.32 1.60
C ILE A 156 -12.46 -7.09 0.35
N CYS A 157 -13.37 -7.90 -0.17
CA CYS A 157 -13.14 -8.76 -1.33
C CYS A 157 -13.41 -8.04 -2.65
N GLY A 158 -14.34 -7.08 -2.66
CA GLY A 158 -14.69 -6.37 -3.88
C GLY A 158 -15.43 -5.07 -3.63
N ILE A 159 -15.18 -4.10 -4.51
CA ILE A 159 -15.79 -2.78 -4.55
C ILE A 159 -16.42 -2.60 -5.93
N ASN A 160 -17.70 -2.24 -5.99
CA ASN A 160 -18.47 -2.09 -7.23
C ASN A 160 -18.33 -3.30 -8.18
N GLY A 161 -18.26 -4.50 -7.61
CA GLY A 161 -18.15 -5.75 -8.35
C GLY A 161 -16.75 -6.09 -8.86
N TYR A 162 -15.69 -5.38 -8.45
CA TYR A 162 -14.31 -5.71 -8.78
C TYR A 162 -13.45 -5.98 -7.53
N PRO A 163 -12.65 -7.08 -7.52
CA PRO A 163 -12.75 -8.20 -8.44
C PRO A 163 -14.10 -8.94 -8.27
N LYS A 164 -14.57 -9.59 -9.34
CA LYS A 164 -15.91 -10.22 -9.35
C LYS A 164 -16.05 -11.35 -8.34
N LYS A 165 -15.02 -12.18 -8.19
CA LYS A 165 -15.09 -13.43 -7.41
C LYS A 165 -14.03 -13.57 -6.34
N GLU A 166 -12.79 -13.22 -6.66
CA GLU A 166 -11.64 -13.42 -5.78
C GLU A 166 -11.71 -12.60 -4.49
N CYS A 167 -10.97 -13.01 -3.47
CA CYS A 167 -10.84 -12.27 -2.22
C CYS A 167 -9.48 -12.56 -1.58
N GLY A 168 -8.51 -11.64 -1.72
CA GLY A 168 -7.20 -11.78 -1.08
C GLY A 168 -6.42 -13.02 -1.53
N VAL A 169 -6.37 -13.30 -2.84
CA VAL A 169 -5.77 -14.54 -3.34
C VAL A 169 -4.25 -14.42 -3.48
N GLU A 170 -3.54 -15.49 -3.15
CA GLU A 170 -2.11 -15.63 -3.49
C GLU A 170 -2.00 -15.95 -5.00
N ILE A 171 -1.15 -15.20 -5.71
CA ILE A 171 -0.87 -15.39 -7.13
C ILE A 171 0.63 -15.39 -7.38
N PRO A 172 1.11 -16.00 -8.48
CA PRO A 172 2.47 -15.78 -8.93
C PRO A 172 2.77 -14.31 -9.16
N THR A 173 3.97 -13.85 -8.83
CA THR A 173 4.35 -12.45 -9.05
C THR A 173 4.18 -12.09 -10.52
N PRO A 174 3.37 -11.05 -10.84
CA PRO A 174 3.16 -10.63 -12.21
C PRO A 174 4.48 -10.31 -12.92
N THR A 175 4.64 -10.75 -14.16
CA THR A 175 5.87 -10.52 -14.93
C THR A 175 6.25 -9.04 -15.01
N ALA A 176 5.26 -8.15 -15.11
CA ALA A 176 5.49 -6.70 -15.14
C ALA A 176 6.05 -6.11 -13.82
N LEU A 177 6.03 -6.88 -12.72
CA LEU A 177 6.55 -6.50 -11.42
C LEU A 177 7.83 -7.27 -11.04
N LYS A 178 8.29 -8.18 -11.89
CA LYS A 178 9.57 -8.87 -11.70
C LYS A 178 10.70 -7.89 -12.07
N LYS A 179 11.67 -7.73 -11.17
CA LYS A 179 12.90 -6.98 -11.44
C LYS A 179 13.77 -7.73 -12.45
#